data_AF-A0A2K9BWT0-F1
#
_entry.id   AF-A0A2K9BWT0-F1
#
_cell.length_a   1.000
_cell.length_b   1.000
_cell.length_c   1.000
_cell.angle_alpha   90.00
_cell.angle_beta   90.00
_cell.angle_gamma   90.00
#
_symmetry.space_group_name_H-M   'P 1'
#
loop_
_entity.id
_entity.type
_entity.pdbx_description
1 polymer ?
#
loop_
_entity_poly.entity_id
_entity_poly.type
_entity_poly.pdbx_seq_one_letter_code
_entity_poly.pdbx_strand_id
1 'polypeptide(L)'
;MPSNPTRQTIARQWQLLKLLPDRHPGMSSNQLQQALHQVGHGTSKRTVERDLNELTELFPVRCNSKGTPYGWYWQAELSTELLQPPQPSDRCMAQPITLRAWVTPGLARQLAAQPLSDDMLLEPLAEGDARLVATVAYDQALLSWLLAHAGSIKVSAPDSVREALLERLHQALLLHESG
;
A
#
# COMPACT_ATOMS: atom_id res chain seq x y z
N MET A 1 28.84 -23.54 -27.52
CA MET A 1 27.98 -22.58 -26.80
C MET A 1 27.69 -23.18 -25.43
N PRO A 2 28.22 -22.64 -24.30
CA PRO A 2 27.93 -23.23 -23.00
C PRO A 2 26.50 -22.83 -22.62
N SER A 3 25.57 -23.78 -22.74
CA SER A 3 24.25 -23.70 -22.12
C SER A 3 24.44 -23.58 -20.62
N ASN A 4 24.25 -22.38 -20.05
CA ASN A 4 24.29 -22.19 -18.61
C ASN A 4 23.00 -22.78 -18.02
N PRO A 5 23.05 -23.98 -17.41
CA PRO A 5 21.85 -24.71 -17.00
C PRO A 5 21.10 -23.94 -15.92
N THR A 6 21.80 -23.18 -15.07
CA THR A 6 21.21 -22.33 -14.03
C THR A 6 20.37 -21.20 -14.64
N ARG A 7 20.90 -20.52 -15.67
CA ARG A 7 20.17 -19.44 -16.36
C ARG A 7 18.91 -19.98 -17.05
N GLN A 8 18.98 -21.19 -17.59
CA GLN A 8 17.83 -21.85 -18.21
C GLN A 8 16.78 -22.27 -17.18
N THR A 9 17.18 -22.74 -16.01
CA THR A 9 16.28 -23.06 -14.88
C THR A 9 15.56 -21.81 -14.38
N ILE A 10 16.29 -20.72 -14.10
CA ILE A 10 15.69 -19.46 -13.62
C ILE A 10 14.72 -18.89 -14.66
N ALA A 11 15.11 -18.86 -15.94
CA ALA A 11 14.24 -18.36 -17.00
C ALA A 11 12.94 -19.17 -17.11
N ARG A 12 13.04 -20.50 -16.99
CA ARG A 12 11.88 -21.39 -17.02
C ARG A 12 10.99 -21.22 -15.79
N GLN A 13 11.56 -21.14 -14.59
CA GLN A 13 10.82 -20.89 -13.35
C GLN A 13 10.06 -19.56 -13.44
N TRP A 14 10.72 -18.50 -13.93
CA TRP A 14 10.07 -17.22 -14.19
C TRP A 14 8.93 -17.30 -15.19
N GLN A 15 9.12 -18.06 -16.28
CA GLN A 15 8.06 -18.24 -17.27
C GLN A 15 6.88 -19.03 -16.69
N LEU A 16 7.17 -20.01 -15.82
CA LEU A 16 6.16 -20.79 -15.12
C LEU A 16 5.33 -19.91 -14.18
N LEU A 17 5.97 -19.02 -13.41
CA LEU A 17 5.29 -18.02 -12.58
C LEU A 17 4.33 -17.13 -13.39
N LYS A 18 4.73 -16.70 -14.60
CA LYS A 18 3.86 -15.90 -15.49
C LYS A 18 2.67 -16.67 -16.06
N LEU A 19 2.76 -17.99 -16.17
CA LEU A 19 1.72 -18.85 -16.73
C LEU A 19 0.70 -19.29 -15.68
N LEU A 20 1.03 -19.22 -14.39
CA LEU A 20 0.12 -19.58 -13.32
C LEU A 20 -1.07 -18.60 -13.26
N PRO A 21 -2.31 -19.09 -13.18
CA PRO A 21 -3.49 -18.24 -13.05
C PRO A 21 -3.68 -17.71 -11.62
N ASP A 22 -4.35 -16.56 -11.51
CA ASP A 22 -4.61 -15.89 -10.23
C ASP A 22 -5.82 -16.42 -9.45
N ARG A 23 -6.48 -17.49 -9.95
CA ARG A 23 -7.67 -18.08 -9.35
C ARG A 23 -7.67 -19.61 -9.40
N HIS A 24 -8.28 -20.22 -8.39
CA HIS A 24 -8.66 -21.63 -8.36
C HIS A 24 -9.67 -21.94 -9.51
N PRO A 25 -9.65 -23.13 -10.14
CA PRO A 25 -8.92 -24.35 -9.77
C PRO A 25 -7.46 -24.43 -10.26
N GLY A 26 -6.97 -23.45 -11.01
CA GLY A 26 -5.60 -23.42 -11.50
C GLY A 26 -5.36 -24.14 -12.83
N MET A 27 -4.10 -24.22 -13.24
CA MET A 27 -3.63 -24.99 -14.40
C MET A 27 -2.91 -26.26 -13.96
N SER A 28 -3.19 -27.39 -14.61
CA SER A 28 -2.49 -28.64 -14.31
C SER A 28 -1.03 -28.61 -14.77
N SER A 29 -0.18 -29.43 -14.14
CA SER A 29 1.23 -29.56 -14.54
C SER A 29 1.41 -29.93 -16.02
N ASN A 30 0.46 -30.68 -16.61
CA ASN A 30 0.47 -30.99 -18.04
C ASN A 30 0.19 -29.75 -18.90
N GLN A 31 -0.80 -28.94 -18.52
CA GLN A 31 -1.11 -27.70 -19.23
C GLN A 31 0.04 -26.69 -19.13
N LEU A 32 0.67 -26.58 -17.96
CA LEU A 32 1.85 -25.72 -17.75
C LEU A 32 3.06 -26.22 -18.55
N GLN A 33 3.26 -27.53 -18.64
CA GLN A 33 4.31 -28.11 -19.48
C GLN A 33 4.10 -27.82 -20.97
N GLN A 34 2.87 -27.96 -21.45
CA GLN A 34 2.53 -27.66 -22.85
C GLN A 34 2.69 -26.17 -23.15
N ALA A 35 2.28 -25.30 -22.23
CA ALA A 35 2.46 -23.85 -22.35
C ALA A 35 3.95 -23.45 -22.35
N LEU A 36 4.77 -24.04 -21.49
CA LEU A 36 6.22 -23.83 -21.51
C LEU A 36 6.86 -24.26 -22.83
N HIS A 37 6.41 -25.40 -23.39
CA HIS A 37 6.89 -25.87 -24.68
C HIS A 37 6.57 -24.88 -25.81
N GLN A 38 5.36 -24.30 -25.81
CA GLN A 38 4.96 -23.27 -26.79
C GLN A 38 5.80 -21.99 -26.71
N VAL A 39 6.31 -21.65 -25.52
CA VAL A 39 7.17 -20.47 -25.30
C VAL A 39 8.66 -20.80 -25.50
N GLY A 40 9.00 -22.00 -25.98
CA GLY A 40 10.37 -22.41 -26.30
C GLY A 40 11.15 -23.00 -25.13
N HIS A 41 10.49 -23.29 -24.01
CA HIS A 41 11.07 -23.97 -22.85
C HIS A 41 10.65 -25.44 -22.84
N GLY A 42 11.25 -26.25 -23.72
CA GLY A 42 10.96 -27.69 -23.81
C GLY A 42 11.42 -28.44 -22.56
N THR A 43 10.48 -28.80 -21.67
CA THR A 43 10.76 -29.60 -20.46
C THR A 43 9.74 -30.70 -20.22
N SER A 44 10.08 -31.64 -19.34
CA SER A 44 9.19 -32.73 -18.94
C SER A 44 8.20 -32.28 -17.87
N LYS A 45 7.07 -33.00 -17.73
CA LYS A 45 6.10 -32.80 -16.65
C LYS A 45 6.74 -32.90 -15.26
N ARG A 46 7.66 -33.85 -15.06
CA ARG A 46 8.42 -34.03 -13.82
C ARG A 46 9.26 -32.80 -13.46
N THR A 47 9.83 -32.14 -14.46
CA THR A 47 10.61 -30.90 -14.27
C THR A 47 9.70 -29.74 -13.87
N VAL A 48 8.50 -29.64 -14.45
CA VAL A 48 7.49 -28.65 -14.10
C VAL A 48 6.99 -28.86 -12.67
N GLU A 49 6.68 -30.10 -12.28
CA GLU A 49 6.26 -30.44 -10.91
C GLU A 49 7.38 -30.16 -9.89
N ARG A 50 8.64 -30.44 -10.22
CA ARG A 50 9.78 -30.11 -9.38
C ARG A 50 9.89 -28.60 -9.17
N ASP A 51 9.85 -27.81 -10.24
CA ASP A 51 9.92 -26.35 -10.17
C ASP A 51 8.76 -25.77 -9.36
N LEU A 52 7.55 -26.27 -9.56
CA LEU A 52 6.37 -25.84 -8.81
C LEU A 52 6.54 -26.07 -7.30
N ASN A 53 7.09 -27.23 -6.92
CA ASN A 53 7.41 -27.50 -5.51
C ASN A 53 8.48 -26.54 -4.97
N GLU A 54 9.55 -26.28 -5.73
CA GLU A 54 10.59 -25.32 -5.34
C GLU A 54 10.02 -23.89 -5.23
N LEU A 55 9.12 -23.49 -6.14
CA LEU A 55 8.51 -22.17 -6.14
C LEU A 55 7.52 -21.97 -4.98
N THR A 56 6.86 -23.02 -4.49
CA THR A 56 6.00 -22.94 -3.30
C THR A 56 6.78 -22.56 -2.02
N GLU A 57 8.09 -22.78 -1.96
CA GLU A 57 8.92 -22.36 -0.82
C GLU A 57 9.15 -20.85 -0.76
N LEU A 58 9.08 -20.17 -1.91
CA LEU A 58 9.46 -18.75 -2.06
C LEU A 58 8.28 -17.85 -2.45
N PHE A 59 7.27 -18.41 -3.10
CA PHE A 59 6.14 -17.69 -3.67
C PHE A 59 4.83 -18.31 -3.19
N PRO A 60 3.75 -17.53 -3.05
CA PRO A 60 2.45 -18.03 -2.60
C PRO A 60 1.72 -18.78 -3.73
N VAL A 61 2.35 -19.83 -4.26
CA VAL A 61 1.81 -20.75 -5.27
C VAL A 61 1.26 -21.98 -4.55
N ARG A 62 0.01 -22.35 -4.84
CA ARG A 62 -0.65 -23.52 -4.24
C ARG A 62 -1.04 -24.57 -5.27
N CYS A 63 -1.06 -25.81 -4.80
CA CYS A 63 -1.63 -26.95 -5.51
C CYS A 63 -3.05 -27.23 -4.98
N ASN A 64 -4.03 -27.16 -5.87
CA ASN A 64 -5.38 -27.62 -5.61
C ASN A 64 -5.45 -29.16 -5.77
N SER A 65 -5.40 -29.86 -4.64
CA SER A 65 -5.54 -31.32 -4.57
C SER A 65 -6.99 -31.82 -4.49
N LYS A 66 -7.99 -30.91 -4.47
CA LYS A 66 -9.41 -31.25 -4.29
C LYS A 66 -10.11 -31.79 -5.55
N GLY A 67 -9.41 -31.88 -6.68
CA GLY A 67 -9.93 -32.41 -7.93
C GLY A 67 -8.83 -32.95 -8.83
N THR A 68 -9.18 -33.87 -9.73
CA THR A 68 -8.26 -34.36 -10.77
C THR A 68 -8.62 -33.69 -12.10
N PRO A 69 -7.65 -33.17 -12.87
CA PRO A 69 -6.22 -33.05 -12.55
C PRO A 69 -5.93 -31.95 -11.50
N TYR A 70 -4.87 -32.15 -10.70
CA TYR A 70 -4.43 -31.14 -9.74
C TYR A 70 -4.04 -29.85 -10.46
N GLY A 71 -4.60 -28.73 -10.02
CA GLY A 71 -4.34 -27.43 -10.61
C GLY A 71 -3.46 -26.56 -9.73
N TRP A 72 -2.48 -25.91 -10.34
CA TRP A 72 -1.59 -24.95 -9.71
C TRP A 72 -2.06 -23.53 -10.00
N TYR A 73 -2.05 -22.68 -8.99
CA TYR A 73 -2.50 -21.31 -9.10
C TYR A 73 -1.75 -20.42 -8.10
N TRP A 74 -1.73 -19.12 -8.39
CA TRP A 74 -1.35 -18.12 -7.41
C TRP A 74 -2.42 -18.06 -6.33
N GLN A 75 -2.03 -18.35 -5.11
CA GLN A 75 -2.77 -17.86 -3.98
C GLN A 75 -2.29 -16.44 -3.76
N ALA A 76 -3.00 -15.46 -4.31
CA ALA A 76 -2.82 -14.09 -3.89
C ALA A 76 -3.26 -13.98 -2.42
N GLU A 77 -2.42 -14.46 -1.50
CA GLU A 77 -2.31 -13.93 -0.14
C GLU A 77 -1.61 -12.57 -0.26
N LEU A 78 -2.13 -11.72 -1.13
CA LEU A 78 -2.09 -10.31 -0.84
C LEU A 78 -2.86 -10.23 0.47
N SER A 79 -2.12 -10.20 1.57
CA SER A 79 -2.44 -9.30 2.66
C SER A 79 -2.86 -8.02 1.97
N THR A 80 -4.17 -7.84 1.87
CA THR A 80 -4.79 -6.63 1.38
C THR A 80 -4.27 -5.42 2.19
N GLU A 81 -3.63 -5.67 3.34
CA GLU A 81 -2.88 -4.70 4.15
C GLU A 81 -1.80 -3.89 3.41
N LEU A 82 -1.11 -4.40 2.38
CA LEU A 82 0.03 -3.65 1.79
C LEU A 82 -0.33 -2.84 0.52
N LEU A 83 -1.50 -3.07 -0.08
CA LEU A 83 -1.93 -2.40 -1.32
C LEU A 83 -3.35 -1.82 -1.26
N GLN A 84 -4.00 -1.88 -0.09
CA GLN A 84 -5.20 -1.10 0.14
C GLN A 84 -4.80 0.36 0.41
N PRO A 85 -5.37 1.37 -0.29
CA PRO A 85 -5.57 2.66 0.39
C PRO A 85 -6.31 2.35 1.70
N PRO A 86 -5.94 3.02 2.82
CA PRO A 86 -6.40 2.64 4.16
C PRO A 86 -7.88 2.30 4.14
N GLN A 87 -8.22 1.03 4.42
CA GLN A 87 -9.61 0.61 4.43
C GLN A 87 -10.31 1.39 5.54
N PRO A 88 -11.52 1.95 5.31
CA PRO A 88 -12.27 2.65 6.34
C PRO A 88 -12.72 1.72 7.50
N SER A 89 -12.36 0.43 7.47
CA SER A 89 -12.55 -0.52 8.57
C SER A 89 -11.45 -0.47 9.64
N ASP A 90 -10.32 0.20 9.38
CA ASP A 90 -9.36 0.62 10.42
C ASP A 90 -9.76 1.96 11.06
N ARG A 91 -11.02 2.38 10.88
CA ARG A 91 -11.66 3.37 11.75
C ARG A 91 -11.85 2.75 13.13
N CYS A 92 -10.75 2.58 13.84
CA CYS A 92 -10.70 2.41 15.28
C CYS A 92 -11.21 3.72 15.88
N MET A 93 -12.54 3.90 15.87
CA MET A 93 -13.27 5.01 16.48
C MET A 93 -12.57 6.36 16.31
N ALA A 94 -12.19 6.75 15.08
CA ALA A 94 -11.66 8.09 14.86
C ALA A 94 -12.80 9.08 15.11
N GLN A 95 -12.82 9.65 16.32
CA GLN A 95 -13.87 10.57 16.71
C GLN A 95 -13.75 11.80 15.81
N PRO A 96 -14.86 12.22 15.18
CA PRO A 96 -14.85 13.45 14.42
C PRO A 96 -14.57 14.60 15.40
N ILE A 97 -13.48 15.31 15.15
CA ILE A 97 -13.10 16.50 15.91
C ILE A 97 -13.31 17.73 15.05
N THR A 98 -13.75 18.81 15.66
CA THR A 98 -13.79 20.12 15.01
C THR A 98 -12.40 20.74 15.08
N LEU A 99 -11.63 20.60 14.01
CA LEU A 99 -10.33 21.25 13.87
C LEU A 99 -10.55 22.74 13.59
N ARG A 100 -9.94 23.58 14.42
CA ARG A 100 -9.88 25.04 14.22
C ARG A 100 -8.42 25.45 14.12
N ALA A 101 -8.02 25.98 12.98
CA ALA A 101 -6.65 26.39 12.73
C ALA A 101 -6.59 27.72 11.97
N TRP A 102 -5.52 28.47 12.18
CA TRP A 102 -5.13 29.55 11.28
C TRP A 102 -4.21 28.95 10.20
N VAL A 103 -4.36 29.39 8.96
CA VAL A 103 -3.56 28.95 7.82
C VAL A 103 -3.06 30.15 7.02
N THR A 104 -1.86 30.01 6.47
CA THR A 104 -1.29 31.01 5.56
C THR A 104 -2.08 31.12 4.25
N PRO A 105 -1.92 32.21 3.47
CA PRO A 105 -2.65 32.42 2.21
C PRO A 105 -2.36 31.34 1.16
N GLY A 106 -1.14 30.76 1.18
CA GLY A 106 -0.76 29.66 0.30
C GLY A 106 -1.56 28.39 0.60
N LEU A 107 -1.60 28.00 1.87
CA LEU A 107 -2.34 26.82 2.32
C LEU A 107 -3.85 27.02 2.17
N ALA A 108 -4.37 28.22 2.41
CA ALA A 108 -5.78 28.54 2.19
C ALA A 108 -6.22 28.31 0.73
N ARG A 109 -5.41 28.72 -0.25
CA ARG A 109 -5.69 28.47 -1.68
C ARG A 109 -5.65 26.99 -2.03
N GLN A 110 -4.73 26.23 -1.43
CA GLN A 110 -4.66 24.78 -1.64
C GLN A 110 -5.91 24.09 -1.08
N LEU A 111 -6.32 24.45 0.14
CA LEU A 111 -7.53 23.93 0.78
C LEU A 111 -8.79 24.28 -0.01
N ALA A 112 -8.87 25.49 -0.58
CA ALA A 112 -9.99 25.87 -1.44
C ALA A 112 -10.10 25.00 -2.70
N ALA A 113 -9.00 24.46 -3.23
CA ALA A 113 -8.99 23.54 -4.36
C ALA A 113 -9.20 22.07 -3.94
N GLN A 114 -8.73 21.70 -2.75
CA GLN A 114 -8.80 20.34 -2.19
C GLN A 114 -9.26 20.41 -0.73
N PRO A 115 -10.58 20.45 -0.48
CA PRO A 115 -11.11 20.52 0.88
C PRO A 115 -10.81 19.23 1.66
N LEU A 116 -10.56 19.37 2.97
CA LEU A 116 -10.30 18.24 3.86
C LEU A 116 -11.57 17.45 4.21
N SER A 117 -12.72 18.15 4.23
CA SER A 117 -14.04 17.60 4.53
C SER A 117 -15.13 18.42 3.85
N ASP A 118 -16.32 17.85 3.72
CA ASP A 118 -17.47 18.52 3.09
C ASP A 118 -17.96 19.73 3.90
N ASP A 119 -17.76 19.73 5.21
CA ASP A 119 -18.14 20.82 6.12
C ASP A 119 -17.03 21.85 6.35
N MET A 120 -15.97 21.81 5.53
CA MET A 120 -14.83 22.70 5.65
C MET A 120 -15.22 24.15 5.34
N LEU A 121 -14.95 25.04 6.30
CA LEU A 121 -15.12 26.48 6.18
C LEU A 121 -13.76 27.18 6.26
N LEU A 122 -13.52 28.09 5.31
CA LEU A 122 -12.38 28.98 5.27
C LEU A 122 -12.88 30.41 5.42
N GLU A 123 -12.69 31.01 6.59
CA GLU A 123 -12.99 32.42 6.83
C GLU A 123 -11.73 33.23 6.52
N PRO A 124 -11.75 34.17 5.55
CA PRO A 124 -10.61 35.03 5.29
C PRO A 124 -10.40 36.01 6.45
N LEU A 125 -9.15 36.20 6.87
CA LEU A 125 -8.70 37.17 7.88
C LEU A 125 -7.93 38.32 7.24
N ALA A 126 -7.53 39.27 8.07
CA ALA A 126 -6.62 40.35 7.68
C ALA A 126 -5.33 39.80 7.07
N GLU A 127 -4.73 40.56 6.16
CA GLU A 127 -3.45 40.23 5.49
C GLU A 127 -3.47 38.94 4.63
N GLY A 128 -4.66 38.45 4.26
CA GLY A 128 -4.82 37.33 3.32
C GLY A 128 -4.72 35.95 3.95
N ASP A 129 -4.53 35.89 5.26
CA ASP A 129 -4.63 34.66 6.03
C ASP A 129 -6.06 34.11 6.03
N ALA A 130 -6.23 32.86 6.44
CA ALA A 130 -7.56 32.29 6.64
C ALA A 130 -7.65 31.49 7.93
N ARG A 131 -8.87 31.40 8.48
CA ARG A 131 -9.21 30.51 9.57
C ARG A 131 -9.96 29.33 8.97
N LEU A 132 -9.37 28.17 9.18
CA LEU A 132 -9.91 26.87 8.84
C LEU A 132 -10.75 26.34 10.00
N VAL A 133 -11.99 25.95 9.69
CA VAL A 133 -12.85 25.16 10.58
C VAL A 133 -13.33 23.95 9.78
N ALA A 134 -13.05 22.74 10.24
CA ALA A 134 -13.44 21.52 9.55
C ALA A 134 -13.70 20.39 10.55
N THR A 135 -14.68 19.53 10.27
CA THR A 135 -14.85 18.29 11.01
C THR A 135 -14.02 17.19 10.34
N VAL A 136 -12.96 16.78 11.03
CA VAL A 136 -12.01 15.79 10.53
C VAL A 136 -11.87 14.65 11.53
N ALA A 137 -11.53 13.46 11.05
CA ALA A 137 -11.24 12.32 11.90
C ALA A 137 -9.93 12.57 12.67
N TYR A 138 -9.94 12.39 14.00
CA TYR A 138 -8.68 12.41 14.77
C TYR A 138 -7.94 11.08 14.60
N ASP A 139 -7.10 11.00 13.57
CA ASP A 139 -6.32 9.82 13.22
C ASP A 139 -4.87 10.18 12.83
N GLN A 140 -4.09 9.14 12.51
CA GLN A 140 -2.70 9.30 12.09
C GLN A 140 -2.57 10.03 10.73
N ALA A 141 -3.59 9.95 9.86
CA ALA A 141 -3.56 10.65 8.58
C ALA A 141 -3.66 12.17 8.80
N LEU A 142 -4.54 12.62 9.69
CA LEU A 142 -4.63 14.02 10.10
C LEU A 142 -3.31 14.52 10.69
N LEU A 143 -2.72 13.77 11.63
CA LEU A 143 -1.44 14.16 12.24
C LEU A 143 -0.31 14.26 11.21
N SER A 144 -0.24 13.31 10.26
CA SER A 144 0.76 13.32 9.19
C SER A 144 0.57 14.51 8.26
N TRP A 145 -0.68 14.84 7.91
CA TRP A 145 -1.00 16.02 7.12
C TRP A 145 -0.64 17.31 7.85
N LEU A 146 -0.94 17.43 9.15
CA LEU A 146 -0.58 18.59 9.97
C LEU A 146 0.93 18.79 10.05
N LEU A 147 1.70 17.71 10.22
CA LEU A 147 3.16 17.76 10.25
C LEU A 147 3.75 18.20 8.92
N ALA A 148 3.20 17.72 7.79
CA ALA A 148 3.63 18.13 6.46
C ALA A 148 3.45 19.64 6.21
N HIS A 149 2.49 20.27 6.90
CA HIS A 149 2.19 21.69 6.78
C HIS A 149 2.57 22.50 8.03
N ALA A 150 3.37 21.95 8.96
CA ALA A 150 3.62 22.53 10.28
C ALA A 150 4.15 23.98 10.26
N GLY A 151 4.82 24.39 9.18
CA GLY A 151 5.29 25.77 8.99
C GLY A 151 4.26 26.74 8.39
N SER A 152 3.07 26.28 8.03
CA SER A 152 2.04 27.04 7.30
C SER A 152 0.65 26.96 7.93
N ILE A 153 0.53 26.26 9.06
CA ILE A 153 -0.69 26.08 9.85
C ILE A 153 -0.41 26.29 11.33
N LYS A 154 -1.36 26.87 12.04
CA LYS A 154 -1.37 27.00 13.50
C LYS A 154 -2.67 26.44 14.04
N VAL A 155 -2.61 25.28 14.68
CA VAL A 155 -3.78 24.64 15.31
C VAL A 155 -4.15 25.38 16.58
N SER A 156 -5.37 25.92 16.62
CA SER A 156 -5.92 26.62 17.79
C SER A 156 -6.73 25.69 18.69
N ALA A 157 -7.50 24.76 18.10
CA ALA A 157 -8.26 23.75 18.84
C ALA A 157 -8.53 22.50 17.95
N PRO A 158 -8.73 21.32 18.55
CA PRO A 158 -8.65 21.02 19.99
C PRO A 158 -7.20 21.00 20.52
N ASP A 159 -7.03 21.23 21.84
CA ASP A 159 -5.70 21.29 22.47
C ASP A 159 -4.93 19.97 22.33
N SER A 160 -5.63 18.83 22.38
CA SER A 160 -5.02 17.51 22.21
C SER A 160 -4.27 17.34 20.88
N VAL A 161 -4.83 17.86 19.77
CA VAL A 161 -4.17 17.83 18.45
C VAL A 161 -2.95 18.74 18.43
N ARG A 162 -3.07 19.92 19.04
CA ARG A 162 -1.96 20.88 19.13
C ARG A 162 -0.81 20.30 19.96
N GLU A 163 -1.12 19.68 21.10
CA GLU A 163 -0.13 19.04 21.97
C GLU A 163 0.57 17.89 21.26
N ALA A 164 -0.17 17.00 20.59
CA ALA A 164 0.41 15.91 19.81
C ALA A 164 1.32 16.39 18.67
N LEU A 165 0.93 17.48 17.99
CA LEU A 165 1.76 18.11 16.95
C LEU A 165 3.07 18.66 17.53
N LEU A 166 2.98 19.41 18.63
CA LEU A 166 4.14 20.00 19.30
C LEU A 166 5.09 18.93 19.84
N GLU A 167 4.57 17.90 20.48
CA GLU A 167 5.37 16.79 20.99
C GLU A 167 6.19 16.14 19.87
N ARG A 168 5.56 15.86 18.72
CA ARG A 168 6.26 15.24 17.59
C ARG A 168 7.33 16.14 16.99
N LEU A 169 7.05 17.44 16.87
CA LEU A 169 8.03 18.41 16.38
C LEU A 169 9.22 18.55 17.34
N HIS A 170 8.98 18.56 18.65
CA HIS A 170 10.04 18.57 19.65
C HIS A 170 10.90 17.30 19.58
N GLN A 171 10.29 16.12 19.45
CA GLN A 171 11.03 14.86 19.28
C GLN A 171 11.90 14.88 18.02
N ALA A 172 11.37 15.37 16.90
CA ALA A 172 12.13 15.51 15.67
C ALA A 172 13.32 16.46 15.85
N LEU A 173 13.12 17.61 16.50
CA LEU A 173 14.19 18.56 16.78
C LEU A 173 15.29 17.95 17.66
N LEU A 174 14.93 17.27 18.76
CA LEU A 174 15.87 16.61 19.66
C LEU A 174 16.77 15.58 18.93
N LEU A 175 16.20 14.80 18.01
CA LEU A 175 16.96 13.83 17.21
C LEU A 175 17.98 14.50 16.27
N HIS A 176 17.70 15.71 15.80
CA HIS A 176 18.60 16.44 14.90
C HIS A 176 19.64 17.30 15.63
N GLU A 177 19.34 17.75 16.85
CA GLU A 177 20.29 18.50 17.69
C GLU A 177 21.32 17.60 18.40
N SER A 178 21.05 16.29 18.50
CA SER A 178 21.89 15.31 19.20
C SER A 178 22.89 14.54 18.31
N GLY A 179 23.09 14.98 17.06
CA GLY A 179 24.09 14.44 16.11
C GLY A 179 25.16 15.46 15.73
#